data_AF-A0A965YL83-F1
#
_entry.id   AF-A0A965YL83-F1
#
_cell.length_a   1.000
_cell.length_b   1.000
_cell.length_c   1.000
_cell.angle_alpha   90.00
_cell.angle_beta   90.00
_cell.angle_gamma   90.00
#
_symmetry.space_group_name_H-M   'P 1'
#
loop_
_entity.id
_entity.type
_entity.pdbx_description
1 polymer ?
#
loop_
_entity_poly.entity_id
_entity_poly.type
_entity_poly.pdbx_seq_one_letter_code
_entity_poly.pdbx_strand_id
1 'polypeptide(L)'
;MQVEEQEQKALVQWLKLKKIFHFAPMNENKQSFTNPKVAMMIENKAKSMGKVKGVSDLIVMLPNKILFIELKRKEKSKAKVSYSQNAFLSKIGQFCYAKPYVCYGAKEAIEVVEKELKNFNQ
;
A
#
# COMPACT_ATOMS: atom_id res chain seq x y z
N MET A 1 -12.89 11.32 10.16
CA MET A 1 -12.05 10.79 9.06
C MET A 1 -10.78 10.25 9.70
N GLN A 2 -10.32 9.04 9.34
CA GLN A 2 -9.11 8.49 9.97
C GLN A 2 -7.88 9.27 9.51
N VAL A 3 -6.94 9.57 10.41
CA VAL A 3 -5.72 10.34 10.08
C VAL A 3 -4.95 9.68 8.93
N GLU A 4 -4.84 8.35 8.92
CA GLU A 4 -4.16 7.59 7.85
C GLU A 4 -4.84 7.74 6.48
N GLU A 5 -6.17 7.80 6.44
CA GLU A 5 -6.95 8.04 5.22
C GLU A 5 -6.67 9.44 4.65
N GLN A 6 -6.48 10.45 5.52
CA GLN A 6 -6.10 11.80 5.09
C GLN A 6 -4.69 11.81 4.48
N GLU A 7 -3.74 11.11 5.10
CA GLU A 7 -2.39 10.96 4.56
C GLU A 7 -2.42 10.27 3.19
N GLN A 8 -3.23 9.21 3.04
CA GLN A 8 -3.35 8.50 1.76
C GLN A 8 -3.97 9.40 0.67
N LYS A 9 -5.01 10.17 1.01
CA LYS A 9 -5.62 11.14 0.07
C LYS A 9 -4.61 12.20 -0.38
N ALA A 10 -3.80 12.72 0.53
CA ALA A 10 -2.78 13.71 0.22
C ALA A 10 -1.71 13.14 -0.73
N LEU A 11 -1.21 11.93 -0.46
CA LEU A 11 -0.26 11.24 -1.33
C LEU A 11 -0.85 10.97 -2.74
N VAL A 12 -2.07 10.46 -2.81
CA VAL A 12 -2.79 10.21 -4.08
C VAL A 12 -2.97 11.51 -4.87
N GLN A 13 -3.37 12.60 -4.21
CA GLN A 13 -3.51 13.90 -4.87
C GLN A 13 -2.19 14.36 -5.47
N TRP A 14 -1.09 14.26 -4.73
CA TRP A 14 0.23 14.62 -5.22
C TRP A 14 0.67 13.75 -6.41
N LEU A 15 0.49 12.43 -6.34
CA LEU A 15 0.83 11.50 -7.43
C LEU A 15 0.03 11.82 -8.71
N LYS A 16 -1.26 12.14 -8.57
CA LYS A 16 -2.12 12.58 -9.70
C LYS A 16 -1.60 13.87 -10.33
N LEU A 17 -1.24 14.87 -9.52
CA LEU A 17 -0.67 16.14 -10.00
C LEU A 17 0.65 15.93 -10.75
N LYS A 18 1.48 14.97 -10.27
CA LYS A 18 2.74 14.58 -10.93
C LYS A 18 2.55 13.64 -12.12
N LYS A 19 1.31 13.22 -12.42
CA LYS A 19 0.99 12.24 -13.48
C LYS A 19 1.75 10.91 -13.33
N ILE A 20 2.02 10.50 -12.09
CA ILE A 20 2.65 9.22 -11.78
C ILE A 20 1.56 8.17 -11.65
N PHE A 21 1.67 7.07 -12.39
CA PHE A 21 0.67 6.00 -12.34
C PHE A 21 0.73 5.26 -11.00
N HIS A 22 -0.43 5.07 -10.37
CA HIS A 22 -0.57 4.45 -9.05
C HIS A 22 -1.97 3.87 -8.88
N PHE A 23 -2.10 2.91 -7.99
CA PHE A 23 -3.38 2.36 -7.59
C PHE A 23 -3.34 1.86 -6.14
N ALA A 24 -4.48 1.92 -5.46
CA ALA A 24 -4.67 1.30 -4.16
C ALA A 24 -5.38 -0.04 -4.35
N PRO A 25 -4.81 -1.17 -3.90
CA PRO A 25 -5.49 -2.46 -3.93
C PRO A 25 -6.63 -2.44 -2.91
N MET A 26 -7.82 -2.00 -3.32
CA MET A 26 -8.98 -1.95 -2.46
C MET A 26 -9.58 -3.34 -2.30
N ASN A 27 -9.80 -3.76 -1.05
CA ASN A 27 -10.60 -4.95 -0.78
C ASN A 27 -12.09 -4.63 -0.96
N GLU A 28 -12.70 -5.20 -1.99
CA GLU A 28 -14.13 -5.02 -2.30
C GLU A 28 -15.09 -5.76 -1.35
N ASN A 29 -14.57 -6.46 -0.33
CA ASN A 29 -15.37 -7.20 0.65
C ASN A 29 -16.09 -6.23 1.64
N LYS A 30 -16.98 -5.40 1.11
CA LYS A 30 -17.98 -4.63 1.88
C LYS A 30 -19.29 -5.41 2.05
N GLN A 31 -19.39 -6.62 1.49
CA GLN A 31 -20.64 -7.38 1.46
C GLN A 31 -20.71 -8.49 2.52
N SER A 32 -21.82 -8.41 3.26
CA SER A 32 -22.44 -9.38 4.17
C SER A 32 -21.72 -9.75 5.47
N PHE A 33 -21.79 -8.85 6.45
CA PHE A 33 -21.70 -9.21 7.88
C PHE A 33 -22.91 -9.98 8.40
N THR A 34 -23.89 -10.31 7.54
CA THR A 34 -25.15 -10.95 7.96
C THR A 34 -25.05 -12.48 8.06
N ASN A 35 -24.09 -13.13 7.40
CA ASN A 35 -23.89 -14.59 7.50
C ASN A 35 -22.40 -15.00 7.52
N PRO A 36 -21.88 -15.48 8.67
CA PRO A 36 -20.47 -15.90 8.81
C PRO A 36 -20.02 -16.99 7.82
N LYS A 37 -20.90 -17.92 7.44
CA LYS A 37 -20.56 -18.98 6.47
C LYS A 37 -20.33 -18.40 5.08
N VAL A 38 -21.18 -17.46 4.67
CA VAL A 38 -21.06 -16.77 3.38
C VAL A 38 -19.78 -15.94 3.35
N ALA A 39 -19.47 -15.22 4.44
CA ALA A 39 -18.22 -14.47 4.56
C ALA A 39 -16.98 -15.37 4.45
N MET A 40 -17.01 -16.56 5.06
CA MET A 40 -15.92 -17.54 4.95
C MET A 40 -15.75 -18.06 3.52
N MET A 41 -16.85 -18.39 2.83
CA MET A 41 -16.80 -18.86 1.44
C MET A 41 -16.24 -17.77 0.50
N ILE A 42 -16.68 -16.52 0.67
CA ILE A 42 -16.17 -15.37 -0.10
C ILE A 42 -14.67 -15.19 0.14
N GLU A 43 -14.22 -15.23 1.39
CA GLU A 43 -12.81 -15.07 1.72
C GLU A 43 -11.95 -16.23 1.16
N ASN A 44 -12.45 -17.47 1.24
CA ASN A 44 -11.75 -18.64 0.67
C ASN A 44 -11.65 -18.55 -0.85
N LYS A 45 -12.74 -18.17 -1.53
CA LYS A 45 -12.73 -17.95 -2.99
C LYS A 45 -11.77 -16.82 -3.37
N ALA A 46 -11.75 -15.72 -2.62
CA ALA A 46 -10.82 -14.63 -2.89
C ALA A 46 -9.36 -15.08 -2.73
N LYS A 47 -9.05 -15.85 -1.68
CA LYS A 47 -7.71 -16.44 -1.49
C LYS A 47 -7.33 -17.40 -2.62
N SER A 48 -8.26 -18.26 -3.07
CA SER A 48 -7.99 -19.15 -4.22
C SER A 48 -7.78 -18.38 -5.52
N MET A 49 -8.30 -17.17 -5.62
CA MET A 49 -8.07 -16.25 -6.74
C MET A 49 -6.83 -15.36 -6.56
N GLY A 50 -5.98 -15.64 -5.56
CA GLY A 50 -4.72 -14.93 -5.37
C GLY A 50 -4.82 -13.69 -4.47
N LYS A 51 -5.91 -13.51 -3.71
CA LYS A 51 -5.96 -12.46 -2.67
C LYS A 51 -4.83 -12.66 -1.67
N VAL A 52 -3.99 -11.64 -1.53
CA VAL A 52 -2.92 -11.59 -0.55
C VAL A 52 -3.34 -10.71 0.64
N LYS A 53 -3.06 -11.15 1.86
CA LYS A 53 -3.32 -10.37 3.08
C LYS A 53 -2.15 -9.43 3.35
N GLY A 54 -2.46 -8.20 3.78
CA GLY A 54 -1.43 -7.23 4.16
C GLY A 54 -0.69 -6.61 2.99
N VAL A 55 -1.30 -6.62 1.80
CA VAL A 55 -0.81 -5.83 0.65
C VAL A 55 -0.75 -4.36 1.06
N SER A 56 0.32 -3.69 0.65
CA SER A 56 0.54 -2.26 0.90
C SER A 56 -0.62 -1.39 0.43
N ASP A 57 -0.84 -0.28 1.14
CA ASP A 57 -1.96 0.65 0.89
C ASP A 57 -1.92 1.29 -0.51
N LEU A 58 -0.72 1.52 -1.04
CA LEU A 58 -0.53 2.12 -2.35
C LEU A 58 0.60 1.48 -3.13
N ILE A 59 0.34 1.23 -4.41
CA ILE A 59 1.33 0.74 -5.38
C ILE A 59 1.59 1.86 -6.37
N VAL A 60 2.86 2.23 -6.53
CA VAL A 60 3.31 3.32 -7.42
C VAL A 60 4.23 2.75 -8.49
N MET A 61 3.90 2.99 -9.75
CA MET A 61 4.65 2.48 -10.89
C MET A 61 5.62 3.56 -11.38
N LEU A 62 6.92 3.32 -11.20
CA LEU A 62 7.99 4.14 -11.77
C LEU A 62 8.59 3.43 -13.00
N PRO A 63 9.33 4.13 -13.88
CA PRO A 63 9.84 3.53 -15.12
C PRO A 63 10.67 2.26 -14.95
N ASN A 64 11.48 2.16 -13.89
CA ASN A 64 12.41 1.04 -13.65
C ASN A 64 12.07 0.20 -12.41
N LYS A 65 11.08 0.60 -11.61
CA LYS A 65 10.75 -0.10 -10.37
C LYS A 65 9.31 0.15 -9.92
N ILE A 66 8.82 -0.75 -9.10
CA ILE A 66 7.50 -0.67 -8.47
C ILE A 66 7.69 -0.37 -6.99
N LEU A 67 7.06 0.68 -6.49
CA LEU A 67 7.08 1.01 -5.07
C LEU A 67 5.81 0.45 -4.41
N PHE A 68 5.99 -0.25 -3.29
CA PHE A 68 4.92 -0.73 -2.43
C PHE A 68 4.96 0.09 -1.14
N ILE A 69 4.04 1.04 -1.02
CA ILE A 69 4.01 2.00 0.09
C ILE A 69 2.94 1.56 1.09
N GLU A 70 3.40 1.08 2.23
CA GLU A 70 2.59 0.89 3.43
C GLU A 70 2.55 2.22 4.19
N LEU A 71 1.38 2.86 4.23
CA LEU A 71 1.23 4.19 4.80
C LEU A 71 0.72 4.07 6.24
N LYS A 72 1.34 4.81 7.14
CA LYS A 72 0.92 4.93 8.53
C LYS A 72 0.66 6.37 8.89
N ARG A 73 -0.06 6.55 9.98
CA ARG A 73 -0.20 7.84 10.65
C ARG A 73 1.18 8.45 10.93
N LYS A 74 1.28 9.77 10.79
CA LYS A 74 2.52 10.53 11.04
C LYS A 74 3.12 10.30 12.43
N GLU A 75 2.29 10.16 13.45
CA GLU A 75 2.72 9.91 14.83
C GLU A 75 3.15 8.44 15.01
N LYS A 76 4.47 8.18 14.89
CA LYS A 76 5.06 6.83 14.92
C LYS A 76 4.71 6.01 16.14
N SER A 77 4.59 6.63 17.32
CA SER A 77 4.24 5.97 18.59
C SER A 77 2.86 5.29 18.56
N LYS A 78 1.96 5.73 17.67
CA LYS A 78 0.61 5.19 17.50
C LYS A 78 0.45 4.34 16.24
N ALA A 79 1.54 4.11 15.50
CA ALA A 79 1.54 3.37 14.26
C ALA A 79 2.23 2.02 14.47
N LYS A 80 1.53 0.93 14.11
CA LYS A 80 2.09 -0.43 14.13
C LYS A 80 1.88 -1.08 12.77
N VAL A 81 2.94 -1.64 12.21
CA VAL A 81 2.86 -2.51 11.04
C VAL A 81 2.46 -3.91 11.50
N SER A 82 1.42 -4.46 10.90
CA SER A 82 0.94 -5.80 11.25
C SER A 82 1.92 -6.89 10.81
N TYR A 83 1.83 -8.08 11.42
CA TYR A 83 2.65 -9.22 11.01
C TYR A 83 2.49 -9.56 9.52
N SER A 84 1.26 -9.57 9.00
CA SER A 84 0.99 -9.85 7.59
C SER A 84 1.58 -8.79 6.65
N GLN A 85 1.57 -7.52 7.05
CA GLN A 85 2.19 -6.45 6.27
C GLN A 85 3.71 -6.59 6.25
N ASN A 86 4.35 -6.88 7.39
CA ASN A 86 5.78 -7.16 7.43
C ASN A 86 6.16 -8.37 6.56
N ALA A 87 5.39 -9.45 6.59
CA ALA A 87 5.61 -10.62 5.74
C ALA A 87 5.48 -10.28 4.24
N PHE A 88 4.46 -9.51 3.87
CA PHE A 88 4.27 -9.03 2.50
C PHE A 88 5.45 -8.15 2.05
N LEU A 89 5.80 -7.13 2.81
CA LEU A 89 6.91 -6.21 2.50
C LEU A 89 8.24 -6.97 2.39
N SER A 90 8.50 -7.92 3.30
CA SER A 90 9.70 -8.77 3.25
C SER A 90 9.75 -9.61 1.97
N LYS A 91 8.60 -10.13 1.51
CA LYS A 91 8.51 -10.87 0.25
C LYS A 91 8.75 -9.96 -0.95
N ILE A 92 8.16 -8.77 -0.96
CA ILE A 92 8.36 -7.77 -2.02
C ILE A 92 9.83 -7.34 -2.12
N GLY A 93 10.52 -7.19 -0.99
CA GLY A 93 11.94 -6.82 -0.95
C GLY A 93 12.89 -7.83 -1.60
N GLN A 94 12.42 -9.04 -1.92
CA GLN A 94 13.22 -10.07 -2.62
C GLN A 94 13.29 -9.83 -4.13
N PHE A 95 12.42 -9.00 -4.71
CA PHE A 95 12.40 -8.73 -6.14
C PHE A 95 13.27 -7.50 -6.45
N CYS A 96 14.21 -7.62 -7.40
CA CYS A 96 15.13 -6.54 -7.73
C CYS A 96 14.44 -5.27 -8.28
N TYR A 97 13.29 -5.43 -8.93
CA TYR A 97 12.48 -4.37 -9.51
C TYR A 97 11.38 -3.83 -8.57
N ALA A 98 11.23 -4.36 -7.35
CA ALA A 98 10.21 -3.91 -6.41
C ALA A 98 10.85 -3.40 -5.12
N LYS A 99 10.29 -2.33 -4.55
CA LYS A 99 10.81 -1.69 -3.34
C LYS A 99 9.69 -1.46 -2.33
N PRO A 100 9.71 -2.15 -1.17
CA PRO A 100 8.77 -1.93 -0.09
C PRO A 100 9.20 -0.74 0.79
N TYR A 101 8.27 0.14 1.16
CA TYR A 101 8.50 1.22 2.11
C TYR A 101 7.37 1.30 3.13
N VAL A 102 7.74 1.52 4.39
CA VAL A 102 6.79 1.97 5.43
C VAL A 102 6.99 3.46 5.60
N CYS A 103 5.95 4.24 5.34
CA CYS A 103 6.00 5.70 5.40
C CYS A 103 5.04 6.23 6.46
N TYR A 104 5.49 7.15 7.31
CA TYR A 104 4.67 7.75 8.36
C TYR A 104 4.22 9.15 7.93
N GLY A 105 3.04 9.18 7.31
CA GLY A 105 2.44 10.37 6.71
C GLY A 105 2.82 10.57 5.24
N ALA A 106 2.03 11.38 4.56
CA ALA A 106 2.14 11.62 3.13
C ALA A 106 3.47 12.27 2.75
N LYS A 107 3.99 13.15 3.61
CA LYS A 107 5.27 13.84 3.37
C LYS A 107 6.42 12.85 3.20
N GLU A 108 6.56 11.88 4.11
CA GLU A 108 7.63 10.86 4.04
C GLU A 108 7.46 9.99 2.79
N ALA A 109 6.21 9.63 2.44
CA ALA A 109 5.94 8.88 1.21
C ALA A 109 6.31 9.65 -0.07
N ILE A 110 6.01 10.95 -0.13
CA ILE A 110 6.38 11.83 -1.24
C ILE A 110 7.91 11.90 -1.38
N GLU A 111 8.62 12.11 -0.27
CA GLU A 111 10.09 12.17 -0.26
C GLU A 111 10.71 10.86 -0.77
N VAL A 112 10.14 9.71 -0.41
CA VAL A 112 10.54 8.40 -0.95
C VAL A 112 10.32 8.32 -2.46
N VAL A 113 9.13 8.69 -2.96
CA VAL A 113 8.84 8.65 -4.41
C VAL A 113 9.78 9.56 -5.18
N GLU A 114 10.01 10.79 -4.70
CA GLU A 114 10.94 11.74 -5.32
C GLU A 114 12.38 11.23 -5.33
N LYS A 115 12.85 10.62 -4.24
CA LYS A 115 14.17 10.01 -4.16
C LYS A 115 14.32 8.90 -5.20
N GLU A 116 13.36 8.00 -5.28
CA GLU A 116 13.41 6.86 -6.21
C GLU A 116 13.33 7.29 -7.68
N LEU A 117 12.60 8.37 -7.98
CA LEU A 117 12.59 9.01 -9.30
C LEU A 117 13.94 9.66 -9.65
N LYS A 118 14.57 10.36 -8.70
CA LYS A 118 15.88 11.00 -8.94
C LYS A 118 16.97 9.97 -9.23
N ASN A 119 16.99 8.86 -8.48
CA ASN A 119 17.93 7.75 -8.68
C ASN A 119 17.77 7.04 -10.03
N PHE A 120 16.74 7.35 -10.83
CA PHE A 120 16.60 6.86 -12.20
C PHE A 120 17.21 7.81 -13.24
N ASN A 121 17.21 9.11 -12.98
CA ASN A 121 17.70 10.12 -13.92
C ASN A 121 19.22 10.41 -13.76
N GLN A 122 19.90 9.64 -12.89
CA GLN A 122 21.35 9.66 -12.69
C GLN A 122 21.94 8.39 -13.29
#